data_AF-A0A9W7ZCJ8-F1
#
_entry.id   AF-A0A9W7ZCJ8-F1
#
_cell.length_a   1.000
_cell.length_b   1.000
_cell.length_c   1.000
_cell.angle_alpha   90.00
_cell.angle_beta   90.00
_cell.angle_gamma   90.00
#
_symmetry.space_group_name_H-M   'P 1'
#
loop_
_entity.id
_entity.type
_entity.pdbx_description
1 polymer ?
#
loop_
_entity_poly.entity_id
_entity_poly.type
_entity_poly.pdbx_seq_one_letter_code
_entity_poly.pdbx_strand_id
1 'polypeptide(L)'
;MSLPINPELIKLAIQPSAYHEDIHFAACQQSQMLPTNPELPADLFTACLTTPVKAAVRSWVHRNPHVSKVTLDMCDKIPGNLHERNTPLGELNWIVTTICDTIAWCLLPRELFCKLFRQDAMVATLYRNYLLADRVMRHYG
;
A
#
# COMPACT_ATOMS: atom_id res chain seq x y z
N MET A 1 25.39 -4.08 15.75
CA MET A 1 25.84 -2.74 16.17
C MET A 1 24.82 -1.75 15.62
N SER A 2 23.80 -1.42 16.41
CA SER A 2 22.72 -0.52 15.98
C SER A 2 23.29 0.88 15.79
N LEU A 3 23.18 1.42 14.56
CA LEU A 3 23.53 2.81 14.32
C LEU A 3 22.67 3.69 15.24
N PRO A 4 23.28 4.62 16.00
CA PRO A 4 22.52 5.48 16.89
C PRO A 4 21.57 6.35 16.07
N ILE A 5 20.30 6.40 16.49
CA ILE A 5 19.28 7.25 15.89
C ILE A 5 19.81 8.69 15.89
N ASN A 6 19.88 9.31 14.69
CA ASN A 6 20.45 10.65 14.54
C ASN A 6 19.59 11.68 15.30
N PRO A 7 20.12 12.35 16.34
CA PRO A 7 19.38 13.33 17.12
C PRO A 7 18.89 14.52 16.29
N GLU A 8 19.54 14.82 15.17
CA GLU A 8 19.13 15.89 14.25
C GLU A 8 17.85 15.53 13.48
N LEU A 9 17.61 14.25 13.17
CA LEU A 9 16.34 13.79 12.60
C LEU A 9 15.19 13.94 13.60
N ILE A 10 15.45 13.68 14.88
CA ILE A 10 14.49 13.86 15.96
C ILE A 10 14.15 15.35 16.11
N LYS A 11 15.16 16.24 16.09
CA LYS A 11 14.93 17.68 16.13
C LYS A 11 14.16 18.19 14.91
N LEU A 12 14.44 17.66 13.71
CA LEU A 12 13.71 18.01 12.50
C LEU A 12 12.23 17.58 12.60
N ALA A 13 11.96 16.40 13.17
CA ALA A 13 10.60 15.89 13.37
C ALA A 13 9.81 16.63 14.47
N ILE A 14 10.51 17.25 15.43
CA ILE A 14 9.90 17.97 16.56
C ILE A 14 9.84 19.48 16.31
N GLN A 15 10.54 19.99 15.28
CA GLN A 15 10.42 21.40 14.92
C GLN A 15 8.97 21.70 14.49
N PRO A 16 8.31 22.70 15.09
CA PRO A 16 7.00 23.13 14.63
C PRO A 16 7.19 23.77 13.26
N SER A 17 7.04 22.97 12.19
CA SER A 17 7.20 23.49 10.84
C SER A 17 6.01 24.41 10.56
N ALA A 18 6.32 25.65 10.18
CA ALA A 18 5.35 26.65 9.75
C ALA A 18 4.71 26.31 8.38
N TYR A 19 4.85 25.07 7.90
CA TYR A 19 4.39 24.57 6.60
C TYR A 19 3.91 23.12 6.75
N HIS A 20 2.66 22.95 7.20
CA HIS A 20 2.03 21.63 7.37
C HIS A 20 1.47 21.10 6.03
N GLU A 21 2.33 20.92 5.02
CA GLU A 21 1.96 20.22 3.76
C GLU A 21 2.68 18.89 3.56
N ASP A 22 3.52 18.46 4.50
CA ASP A 22 4.22 17.18 4.42
C ASP A 22 3.24 16.00 4.61
N ILE A 23 3.38 14.98 3.76
CA ILE A 23 2.58 13.75 3.79
C ILE A 23 3.52 12.59 4.08
N HIS A 24 3.30 11.90 5.19
CA HIS A 24 4.12 10.76 5.61
C HIS A 24 3.31 9.46 5.57
N PHE A 25 3.93 8.41 5.05
CA PHE A 25 3.40 7.05 5.06
C PHE A 25 4.34 6.16 5.87
N ALA A 26 3.82 5.48 6.88
CA ALA A 26 4.58 4.59 7.76
C ALA A 26 4.03 3.17 7.70
N ALA A 27 4.94 2.19 7.75
CA ALA A 27 4.60 0.78 7.59
C ALA A 27 3.97 0.15 8.84
N CYS A 28 4.46 0.53 10.03
CA CYS A 28 4.02 -0.05 11.30
C CYS A 28 4.06 0.99 12.42
N GLN A 29 3.35 0.71 13.52
CA GLN A 29 3.45 1.52 14.73
C GLN A 29 4.83 1.38 15.38
N GLN A 30 5.17 2.31 16.28
CA GLN A 30 6.48 2.37 16.94
C GLN A 30 6.88 1.06 17.65
N SER A 31 5.92 0.32 18.20
CA SER A 31 6.15 -0.94 18.93
C SER A 31 5.96 -2.20 18.07
N GLN A 32 5.59 -2.05 16.80
CA GLN A 32 5.37 -3.17 15.89
C GLN A 32 6.61 -3.48 15.07
N MET A 33 6.71 -4.74 14.64
CA MET A 33 7.77 -5.23 13.77
C MET A 33 7.18 -5.67 12.44
N LEU A 34 7.92 -5.43 11.36
CA LEU A 34 7.53 -5.93 10.04
C LEU A 34 7.51 -7.46 10.01
N PRO A 35 6.64 -8.07 9.18
CA PRO A 35 6.57 -9.50 9.07
C PRO A 35 7.85 -10.09 8.47
N THR A 36 8.32 -11.20 9.04
CA THR A 36 9.57 -11.88 8.66
C THR A 36 9.34 -13.19 7.91
N ASN A 37 8.11 -13.48 7.50
CA ASN A 37 7.76 -14.69 6.77
C ASN A 37 8.44 -14.70 5.38
N PRO A 38 9.23 -15.75 5.03
CA PRO A 38 9.94 -15.82 3.75
C PRO A 38 9.02 -15.93 2.52
N GLU A 39 7.75 -16.29 2.70
CA GLU A 39 6.77 -16.32 1.60
C GLU A 39 6.25 -14.92 1.21
N LEU A 40 6.47 -13.93 2.06
CA LEU A 40 6.16 -12.53 1.80
C LEU A 40 7.37 -11.81 1.19
N PRO A 41 7.15 -10.74 0.41
CA PRO A 41 8.24 -9.86 0.03
C PRO A 41 8.92 -9.27 1.26
N ALA A 42 10.24 -9.07 1.18
CA ALA A 42 11.05 -8.53 2.28
C ALA A 42 10.58 -7.14 2.76
N ASP A 43 9.96 -6.35 1.87
CA ASP A 43 9.27 -5.12 2.20
C ASP A 43 7.83 -5.16 1.66
N LEU A 44 6.92 -5.69 2.47
CA LEU A 44 5.50 -5.79 2.15
C LEU A 44 4.82 -4.43 2.00
N PHE A 45 5.26 -3.43 2.76
CA PHE A 45 4.69 -2.08 2.70
C PHE A 45 5.00 -1.42 1.36
N THR A 46 6.28 -1.39 0.99
CA THR A 46 6.71 -0.86 -0.31
C THR A 46 6.10 -1.66 -1.45
N ALA A 47 5.96 -2.98 -1.33
CA ALA A 47 5.28 -3.80 -2.33
C ALA A 47 3.80 -3.39 -2.52
N CYS A 48 3.08 -3.09 -1.45
CA CYS A 48 1.71 -2.58 -1.53
C CYS A 48 1.65 -1.19 -2.18
N LEU A 49 2.59 -0.30 -1.86
CA LEU A 49 2.63 1.06 -2.41
C LEU A 49 3.03 1.13 -3.88
N THR A 50 3.89 0.23 -4.35
CA THR A 50 4.47 0.28 -5.70
C THR A 50 3.88 -0.76 -6.65
N THR A 51 3.38 -1.88 -6.14
CA THR A 51 2.82 -2.99 -6.93
C THR A 51 1.52 -3.53 -6.32
N PRO A 52 0.50 -2.67 -6.12
CA PRO A 52 -0.70 -2.99 -5.32
C PRO A 52 -1.43 -4.25 -5.81
N VAL A 53 -1.62 -4.42 -7.13
CA VAL A 53 -2.32 -5.58 -7.69
C VAL A 53 -1.59 -6.89 -7.33
N LYS A 54 -0.27 -6.94 -7.54
CA LYS A 54 0.52 -8.14 -7.23
C LYS A 54 0.51 -8.43 -5.73
N ALA A 55 0.71 -7.40 -4.89
CA ALA A 55 0.66 -7.54 -3.44
C ALA A 55 -0.70 -8.06 -2.95
N ALA A 56 -1.80 -7.54 -3.50
CA ALA A 56 -3.16 -7.95 -3.17
C ALA A 56 -3.43 -9.43 -3.53
N VAL A 57 -3.12 -9.81 -4.77
CA VAL A 57 -3.33 -11.18 -5.27
C VAL A 57 -2.44 -12.17 -4.49
N ARG A 58 -1.15 -11.84 -4.30
CA ARG A 58 -0.22 -12.68 -3.55
C ARG A 58 -0.68 -12.89 -2.11
N SER A 59 -1.09 -11.82 -1.43
CA SER A 59 -1.63 -11.88 -0.05
C SER A 59 -2.92 -12.70 0.02
N TRP A 60 -3.78 -12.63 -1.01
CA TRP A 60 -4.98 -13.46 -1.08
C TRP A 60 -4.63 -14.94 -1.27
N VAL A 61 -3.75 -15.28 -2.21
CA VAL A 61 -3.32 -16.67 -2.47
C VAL A 61 -2.66 -17.29 -1.24
N HIS A 62 -1.71 -16.58 -0.61
CA HIS A 62 -1.04 -17.03 0.61
C HIS A 62 -2.03 -17.34 1.75
N ARG A 63 -3.10 -16.54 1.90
CA ARG A 63 -4.13 -16.75 2.92
C ARG A 63 -5.17 -17.82 2.56
N ASN A 64 -5.29 -18.21 1.29
CA ASN A 64 -6.33 -19.14 0.82
C ASN A 64 -5.73 -20.35 0.08
N PRO A 65 -4.83 -21.12 0.70
CA PRO A 65 -4.05 -22.16 0.02
C PRO A 65 -4.92 -23.30 -0.55
N HIS A 66 -6.11 -23.52 0.01
CA HIS A 66 -7.02 -24.60 -0.41
C HIS A 66 -7.96 -24.21 -1.56
N VAL A 67 -8.10 -22.91 -1.84
CA VAL A 67 -9.02 -22.39 -2.86
C VAL A 67 -8.30 -22.19 -4.20
N SER A 68 -6.99 -21.94 -4.17
CA SER A 68 -6.24 -21.58 -5.36
C SER A 68 -5.49 -22.76 -5.96
N LYS A 69 -5.86 -23.17 -7.18
CA LYS A 69 -4.93 -23.86 -8.09
C LYS A 69 -3.81 -22.92 -8.62
N VAL A 70 -3.66 -21.75 -8.00
CA VAL A 70 -2.76 -20.67 -8.38
C VAL A 70 -1.59 -20.67 -7.40
N THR A 71 -0.37 -20.74 -7.90
CA THR A 71 0.84 -20.66 -7.09
C THR A 71 1.28 -19.20 -6.90
N LEU A 72 2.13 -18.94 -5.91
CA LEU A 72 2.70 -17.59 -5.70
C LEU A 72 3.49 -17.08 -6.92
N ASP A 73 4.15 -17.96 -7.67
CA ASP A 73 4.88 -17.63 -8.91
C ASP A 73 3.93 -17.20 -10.04
N MET A 74 2.72 -17.75 -10.10
CA MET A 74 1.70 -17.33 -11.06
C MET A 74 1.21 -15.90 -10.78
N CYS A 75 1.22 -15.45 -9.52
CA CYS A 75 0.85 -14.08 -9.16
C CYS A 75 1.81 -13.03 -9.76
N ASP A 76 3.06 -13.40 -10.01
CA ASP A 76 4.06 -12.51 -10.60
C ASP A 76 3.94 -12.43 -12.14
N LYS A 77 3.23 -13.39 -12.74
CA LYS A 77 3.10 -13.61 -14.20
C LYS A 77 1.69 -13.36 -14.73
N ILE A 78 0.91 -12.49 -14.08
CA ILE A 78 -0.43 -12.10 -14.56
C ILE A 78 -0.27 -11.43 -15.94
N PRO A 79 -0.91 -11.94 -17.01
CA PRO A 79 -0.75 -11.41 -18.35
C PRO A 79 -1.43 -10.05 -18.49
N GLY A 80 -0.84 -9.19 -19.33
CA GLY A 80 -1.40 -7.89 -19.69
C GLY A 80 -0.56 -6.70 -19.28
N ASN A 81 -1.20 -5.53 -19.32
CA ASN A 81 -0.60 -4.24 -19.04
C ASN A 81 -1.52 -3.45 -18.08
N LEU A 82 -0.93 -2.79 -17.08
CA LEU A 82 -1.65 -2.00 -16.07
C LEU A 82 -2.48 -0.86 -16.68
N HIS A 83 -2.08 -0.36 -17.85
CA HIS A 83 -2.76 0.73 -18.57
C HIS A 83 -3.87 0.22 -19.51
N GLU A 84 -3.91 -1.07 -19.81
CA GLU A 84 -4.84 -1.67 -20.77
C GLU A 84 -5.96 -2.41 -20.03
N ARG A 85 -7.10 -1.74 -19.89
CA ARG A 85 -8.27 -2.26 -19.15
C ARG A 85 -8.90 -3.53 -19.73
N ASN A 86 -8.56 -3.92 -20.95
CA ASN A 86 -9.04 -5.16 -21.59
C ASN A 86 -8.09 -6.35 -21.35
N THR A 87 -7.03 -6.17 -20.56
CA THR A 87 -6.13 -7.25 -20.16
C THR A 87 -6.42 -7.68 -18.72
N PRO A 88 -6.18 -8.95 -18.35
CA PRO A 88 -6.43 -9.41 -16.98
C PRO A 88 -5.72 -8.58 -15.90
N LEU A 89 -4.48 -8.16 -16.15
CA LEU A 89 -3.74 -7.28 -15.26
C LEU A 89 -4.38 -5.88 -15.14
N GLY A 90 -4.78 -5.29 -16.27
CA GLY A 90 -5.41 -3.96 -16.29
C GLY A 90 -6.81 -3.95 -15.68
N GLU A 91 -7.61 -5.00 -15.87
CA GLU A 91 -8.91 -5.16 -15.21
C GLU A 91 -8.75 -5.20 -13.69
N LEU A 92 -7.84 -6.04 -13.17
CA LEU A 92 -7.56 -6.11 -11.74
C LEU A 92 -7.09 -4.77 -11.17
N ASN A 93 -6.21 -4.08 -11.90
CA ASN A 93 -5.76 -2.73 -11.52
C ASN A 93 -6.93 -1.75 -11.42
N TRP A 94 -7.83 -1.77 -12.39
CA TRP A 94 -9.01 -0.90 -12.40
C TRP A 94 -10.00 -1.22 -11.28
N ILE A 95 -10.22 -2.51 -10.97
CA ILE A 95 -11.05 -2.95 -9.86
C ILE A 95 -10.47 -2.48 -8.52
N VAL A 96 -9.19 -2.73 -8.26
CA VAL A 96 -8.53 -2.33 -7.01
C VAL A 96 -8.58 -0.81 -6.84
N THR A 97 -8.31 -0.05 -7.91
CA THR A 97 -8.38 1.42 -7.89
C THR A 97 -9.80 1.89 -7.56
N THR A 98 -10.81 1.32 -8.22
CA THR A 98 -12.22 1.67 -8.01
C THR A 98 -12.67 1.38 -6.58
N ILE A 99 -12.30 0.21 -6.03
CA ILE A 99 -12.62 -0.16 -4.65
C ILE A 99 -11.97 0.80 -3.66
N CYS A 100 -10.68 1.11 -3.82
CA CYS A 100 -9.98 2.02 -2.91
C CYS A 100 -10.54 3.45 -2.97
N ASP A 101 -10.84 3.98 -4.17
CA ASP A 101 -11.50 5.29 -4.32
C ASP A 101 -12.89 5.31 -3.67
N THR A 102 -13.65 4.21 -3.81
CA THR A 102 -14.99 4.09 -3.19
C THR A 102 -14.89 4.08 -1.67
N ILE A 103 -13.97 3.28 -1.11
CA ILE A 103 -13.73 3.23 0.34
C ILE A 103 -13.34 4.62 0.86
N ALA A 104 -12.41 5.30 0.19
CA ALA A 104 -11.99 6.64 0.57
C ALA A 104 -13.15 7.65 0.54
N TRP A 105 -13.97 7.62 -0.50
CA TRP A 105 -15.14 8.49 -0.63
C TRP A 105 -16.18 8.25 0.46
N CYS A 106 -16.40 6.99 0.86
CA CYS A 106 -17.37 6.64 1.89
C CYS A 106 -16.90 6.98 3.31
N LEU A 107 -15.59 6.99 3.57
CA LEU A 107 -15.03 7.13 4.92
C LEU A 107 -14.52 8.55 5.23
N LEU A 108 -14.05 9.30 4.23
CA LEU A 108 -13.41 10.60 4.44
C LEU A 108 -14.40 11.75 4.28
N PRO A 109 -14.26 12.84 5.08
CA PRO A 109 -14.94 14.10 4.81
C PRO A 109 -14.62 14.61 3.40
N ARG A 110 -15.58 15.26 2.75
CA ARG A 110 -15.47 15.72 1.36
C ARG A 110 -14.22 16.55 1.09
N GLU A 111 -13.89 17.50 1.96
CA GLU A 111 -12.71 18.36 1.80
C GLU A 111 -11.41 17.57 1.85
N LEU A 112 -11.30 16.63 2.80
CA LEU A 112 -10.13 15.78 2.95
C LEU A 112 -9.98 14.83 1.76
N PHE A 113 -11.09 14.25 1.28
CA PHE A 113 -11.06 13.43 0.07
C PHE A 113 -10.57 14.22 -1.14
N CYS A 114 -11.07 15.44 -1.35
CA CYS A 114 -10.62 16.28 -2.45
C CYS A 114 -9.11 16.59 -2.33
N LYS A 115 -8.63 16.92 -1.13
CA LYS A 115 -7.21 17.19 -0.87
C LYS A 115 -6.33 15.98 -1.18
N LEU A 116 -6.70 14.80 -0.69
CA LEU A 116 -5.82 13.62 -0.76
C LEU A 116 -5.96 12.78 -2.04
N PHE A 117 -7.17 12.72 -2.63
CA PHE A 117 -7.47 11.82 -3.76
C PHE A 117 -7.74 12.55 -5.09
N ARG A 118 -7.83 13.89 -5.08
CA ARG A 118 -8.15 14.69 -6.29
C ARG A 118 -7.18 15.83 -6.61
N GLN A 119 -6.34 16.26 -5.66
CA GLN A 119 -5.42 17.39 -5.88
C GLN A 119 -4.17 17.00 -6.69
N ASP A 120 -3.50 15.90 -6.33
CA ASP A 120 -2.30 15.42 -7.01
C ASP A 120 -2.42 13.93 -7.35
N ALA A 121 -1.99 13.56 -8.56
CA ALA A 121 -2.15 12.20 -9.09
C ALA A 121 -1.26 11.17 -8.38
N MET A 122 -0.02 11.54 -7.99
CA MET A 122 0.88 10.65 -7.25
C MET A 122 0.40 10.48 -5.81
N VAL A 123 0.05 11.58 -5.13
CA VAL A 123 -0.48 11.53 -3.76
C VAL A 123 -1.74 10.67 -3.71
N ALA A 124 -2.67 10.88 -4.64
CA ALA A 124 -3.88 10.06 -4.71
C ALA A 124 -3.57 8.57 -4.95
N THR A 125 -2.57 8.27 -5.77
CA THR A 125 -2.14 6.89 -6.01
C THR A 125 -1.53 6.26 -4.76
N LEU A 126 -0.67 6.98 -4.05
CA LEU A 126 -0.08 6.51 -2.80
C LEU A 126 -1.16 6.28 -1.73
N TYR A 127 -2.14 7.16 -1.59
CA TYR A 127 -3.24 6.96 -0.64
C TYR A 127 -4.12 5.75 -0.97
N ARG A 128 -4.48 5.54 -2.25
CA ARG A 128 -5.20 4.33 -2.66
C ARG A 128 -4.41 3.06 -2.29
N ASN A 129 -3.12 3.06 -2.60
CA ASN A 129 -2.25 1.92 -2.33
C ASN A 129 -1.99 1.74 -0.83
N TYR A 130 -2.02 2.82 -0.05
CA TYR A 130 -1.93 2.79 1.40
C TYR A 130 -3.17 2.14 2.04
N LEU A 131 -4.38 2.39 1.51
CA LEU A 131 -5.59 1.68 1.97
C LEU A 131 -5.46 0.16 1.77
N LEU A 132 -4.86 -0.26 0.64
CA LEU A 132 -4.54 -1.67 0.43
C LEU A 132 -3.48 -2.16 1.43
N ALA A 133 -2.42 -1.39 1.64
CA ALA A 133 -1.36 -1.72 2.58
C ALA A 133 -1.91 -1.93 3.99
N ASP A 134 -2.74 -1.02 4.49
CA ASP A 134 -3.43 -1.14 5.78
C ASP A 134 -4.24 -2.45 5.86
N ARG A 135 -5.00 -2.79 4.82
CA ARG A 135 -5.81 -4.01 4.78
C ARG A 135 -4.96 -5.29 4.73
N VAL A 136 -3.82 -5.27 4.04
CA VAL A 136 -2.92 -6.42 3.86
C VAL A 136 -2.06 -6.63 5.11
N MET A 137 -1.42 -5.57 5.61
CA MET A 137 -0.47 -5.63 6.71
C MET A 137 -1.11 -6.04 8.03
N ARG A 138 -2.37 -5.64 8.28
CA ARG A 138 -3.16 -6.09 9.45
C ARG A 138 -3.28 -7.62 9.61
N HIS A 139 -2.94 -8.40 8.58
CA HIS A 139 -2.97 -9.87 8.65
C HIS A 139 -1.66 -10.47 9.15
N TYR A 140 -0.61 -9.67 9.24
CA TYR A 140 0.75 -10.14 9.50
C TYR A 140 1.40 -9.53 10.75
N GLY A 141 0.73 -8.62 11.46
CA GLY A 141 1.17 -8.06 12.74
C GLY A 141 1.15 -6.55 12.78
#